data_AF-A0A918U3K4-F1
#
_entry.id   AF-A0A918U3K4-F1
#
_cell.length_a   1.000
_cell.length_b   1.000
_cell.length_c   1.000
_cell.angle_alpha   90.00
_cell.angle_beta   90.00
_cell.angle_gamma   90.00
#
_symmetry.space_group_name_H-M   'P 1'
#
loop_
_entity.id
_entity.type
_entity.pdbx_description
1 polymer ?
#
loop_
_entity_poly.entity_id
_entity_poly.type
_entity_poly.pdbx_seq_one_letter_code
_entity_poly.pdbx_strand_id
1 'polypeptide(L)'
;MLFEVMSPWRRLGRVGLCIADAVGRYLLVWVAAWLVHALTAPRRHELASYLPRTHSYWEDTVHYLWDGSIALVGLMVGIPSLLIVLSFGLLNKRKGADFRIRLAGLLLLPAWFLLFQNFVELLVVPVLAQVTFALCLMPVPLVRFPGTAED
;
A
#
# COMPACT_ATOMS: atom_id res chain seq x y z
N MET A 1 24.28 1.10 -37.21
CA MET A 1 23.10 0.63 -36.45
C MET A 1 23.54 -0.53 -35.59
N LEU A 2 23.86 -0.28 -34.31
CA LEU A 2 24.17 -1.33 -33.36
C LEU A 2 22.84 -1.84 -32.83
N PHE A 3 22.45 -3.05 -33.24
CA PHE A 3 21.39 -3.79 -32.56
C PHE A 3 21.88 -4.05 -31.13
N GLU A 4 21.51 -3.18 -30.18
CA GLU A 4 21.45 -3.60 -28.79
C GLU A 4 20.36 -4.66 -28.68
N VAL A 5 20.73 -5.91 -28.98
CA VAL A 5 19.98 -7.08 -28.57
C VAL A 5 20.04 -7.12 -27.06
N MET A 6 19.21 -6.31 -26.43
CA MET A 6 18.97 -6.39 -25.00
C MET A 6 18.52 -7.81 -24.70
N SER A 7 19.40 -8.60 -24.07
CA SER A 7 19.07 -9.98 -23.75
C SER A 7 17.74 -10.02 -22.99
N PRO A 8 16.81 -10.91 -23.35
CA PRO A 8 15.49 -10.98 -22.73
C PRO A 8 15.59 -11.10 -21.20
N TRP A 9 16.67 -11.73 -20.72
CA TRP A 9 17.06 -11.83 -19.32
C TRP A 9 17.33 -10.48 -18.62
N ARG A 10 18.00 -9.52 -19.28
CA ARG A 10 18.21 -8.16 -18.72
C ARG A 10 16.91 -7.36 -18.65
N ARG A 11 15.97 -7.59 -19.58
CA ARG A 11 14.65 -6.97 -19.55
C ARG A 11 13.81 -7.53 -18.40
N LEU A 12 13.86 -8.84 -18.20
CA LEU A 12 13.20 -9.54 -17.08
C LEU A 12 13.73 -9.09 -15.72
N GLY A 13 15.06 -8.98 -15.57
CA GLY A 13 15.68 -8.50 -14.32
C GLY A 13 15.25 -7.08 -13.94
N ARG A 14 15.14 -6.16 -14.90
CA ARG A 14 14.67 -4.79 -14.62
C ARG A 14 13.19 -4.73 -14.26
N VAL A 15 12.34 -5.50 -14.93
CA VAL A 15 10.91 -5.59 -14.57
C VAL A 15 10.75 -6.15 -13.16
N GLY A 16 11.50 -7.22 -12.81
CA GLY A 16 11.52 -7.78 -11.46
C GLY A 16 11.94 -6.76 -10.40
N LEU A 17 12.99 -5.97 -10.67
CA LEU A 17 13.43 -4.92 -9.75
C LEU A 17 12.38 -3.82 -9.57
N CYS A 18 11.69 -3.41 -10.64
CA CYS A 18 10.63 -2.40 -10.56
C CYS A 18 9.39 -2.92 -9.81
N ILE A 19 9.05 -4.19 -9.99
CA ILE A 19 8.00 -4.85 -9.20
C ILE A 19 8.40 -4.87 -7.73
N ALA A 20 9.62 -5.29 -7.42
CA ALA A 20 10.13 -5.34 -6.05
C ALA A 20 10.16 -3.95 -5.39
N ASP A 21 10.56 -2.89 -6.10
CA ASP A 21 10.53 -1.50 -5.62
C ASP A 21 9.09 -1.04 -5.33
N ALA A 22 8.14 -1.31 -6.24
CA ALA A 22 6.74 -0.93 -6.04
C ALA A 22 6.11 -1.69 -4.86
N VAL A 23 6.33 -3.00 -4.77
CA VAL A 23 5.87 -3.84 -3.65
C VAL A 23 6.49 -3.37 -2.34
N GLY A 24 7.81 -3.14 -2.32
CA GLY A 24 8.52 -2.68 -1.12
C GLY A 24 8.01 -1.34 -0.61
N ARG A 25 7.80 -0.37 -1.50
CA ARG A 25 7.21 0.93 -1.15
C ARG A 25 5.79 0.80 -0.64
N TYR A 26 4.98 -0.06 -1.27
CA TYR A 26 3.61 -0.30 -0.83
C TYR A 26 3.59 -0.89 0.58
N LEU A 27 4.38 -1.94 0.83
CA LEU A 27 4.49 -2.57 2.14
C LEU A 27 5.00 -1.60 3.20
N LEU A 28 5.98 -0.75 2.87
CA LEU A 28 6.52 0.24 3.79
C LEU A 28 5.44 1.24 4.22
N VAL A 29 4.68 1.79 3.27
CA VAL A 29 3.57 2.72 3.58
C VAL A 29 2.48 2.04 4.37
N TRP A 30 2.14 0.81 4.00
CA TRP A 30 1.14 0.00 4.69
C TRP A 30 1.52 -0.21 6.15
N VAL A 31 2.72 -0.75 6.41
CA VAL A 31 3.24 -1.00 7.76
C VAL A 31 3.36 0.30 8.55
N ALA A 32 3.87 1.38 7.95
CA ALA A 32 3.98 2.68 8.61
C ALA A 32 2.62 3.23 9.03
N ALA A 33 1.59 3.13 8.19
CA ALA A 33 0.25 3.60 8.52
C ALA A 33 -0.36 2.83 9.71
N TRP A 34 -0.19 1.51 9.74
CA TRP A 34 -0.65 0.68 10.85
C TRP A 34 0.15 0.91 12.14
N LEU A 35 1.45 1.14 12.03
CA LEU A 35 2.28 1.50 13.18
C LEU A 35 1.84 2.84 13.77
N VAL A 36 1.60 3.85 12.95
CA VAL A 36 1.08 5.16 13.38
C VAL A 36 -0.28 4.98 14.05
N HIS A 37 -1.18 4.17 13.47
CA HIS A 37 -2.47 3.87 14.09
C HIS A 37 -2.30 3.21 15.47
N ALA A 38 -1.46 2.18 15.59
CA ALA A 38 -1.23 1.49 16.85
C ALA A 38 -0.59 2.38 17.94
N LEU A 39 0.16 3.41 17.55
CA LEU A 39 0.75 4.40 18.48
C LEU A 39 -0.23 5.51 18.87
N THR A 40 -1.25 5.78 18.05
CA THR A 40 -2.21 6.89 18.22
C THR A 40 -3.61 6.44 18.62
N ALA A 41 -3.89 5.13 18.60
CA ALA A 41 -5.20 4.58 18.92
C ALA A 41 -5.60 4.95 20.36
N PRO A 42 -6.86 5.39 20.57
CA PRO A 42 -7.35 5.75 21.89
C PRO A 42 -7.29 4.52 22.79
N ARG A 43 -6.52 4.63 23.88
CA ARG A 43 -6.32 3.52 24.80
C ARG A 43 -7.55 3.37 25.67
N ARG A 44 -8.08 2.14 25.74
CA ARG A 44 -9.24 1.81 26.60
C ARG A 44 -9.04 2.23 28.07
N HIS A 45 -7.80 2.30 28.52
CA HIS A 45 -7.42 2.69 29.87
C HIS A 45 -7.47 4.21 30.13
N GLU A 46 -7.52 5.04 29.09
CA GLU A 46 -7.69 6.50 29.22
C GLU A 46 -9.17 6.91 29.35
N LEU A 47 -10.11 6.05 28.90
CA LEU A 47 -11.55 6.29 29.07
C LEU A 47 -12.11 5.76 30.40
N ALA A 48 -11.45 4.80 31.05
CA ALA A 48 -11.90 4.14 32.28
C ALA A 48 -10.98 4.48 33.47
N SER A 49 -10.99 5.74 33.89
CA SER A 49 -10.13 6.30 34.92
C SER A 49 -10.45 5.84 36.35
N TYR A 50 -10.28 4.55 36.70
CA TYR A 50 -10.32 4.10 38.12
C TYR A 50 -9.46 2.87 38.48
N LEU A 51 -8.76 2.20 37.56
CA LEU A 51 -7.91 1.04 37.88
C LEU A 51 -6.41 1.31 37.62
N PRO A 52 -5.52 0.84 38.51
CA PRO A 52 -4.08 0.99 38.33
C PRO A 52 -3.63 0.29 37.05
N ARG A 53 -2.72 0.96 36.33
CA ARG A 53 -2.15 0.57 35.03
C ARG A 53 -1.56 -0.85 35.10
N THR A 54 -2.30 -1.86 34.63
CA THR A 54 -1.83 -3.26 34.63
C THR A 54 -0.96 -3.61 33.44
N HIS A 55 -1.02 -2.83 32.34
CA HIS A 55 -0.25 -3.07 31.13
C HIS A 55 0.70 -1.92 30.76
N SER A 56 1.87 -2.28 30.25
CA SER A 56 2.85 -1.32 29.74
C SER A 56 2.40 -0.72 28.39
N TYR A 57 2.85 0.51 28.09
CA TYR A 57 2.58 1.19 26.80
C TYR A 57 2.83 0.28 25.59
N TRP A 58 3.91 -0.51 25.66
CA TRP A 58 4.32 -1.41 24.59
C TRP A 58 3.47 -2.66 24.47
N GLU A 59 2.96 -3.20 25.59
CA GLU A 59 2.01 -4.32 25.57
C GLU A 59 0.72 -3.94 24.85
N ASP A 60 0.18 -2.74 25.12
CA ASP A 60 -1.01 -2.24 24.41
C ASP A 60 -0.75 -2.10 22.91
N THR A 61 0.40 -1.51 22.52
CA THR A 61 0.75 -1.36 21.10
C THR A 61 0.93 -2.71 20.39
N VAL A 62 1.56 -3.70 21.03
CA VAL A 62 1.66 -5.06 20.49
C VAL A 62 0.27 -5.70 20.37
N HIS A 63 -0.61 -5.49 21.34
CA HIS A 63 -1.98 -6.01 21.29
C HIS A 63 -2.76 -5.44 20.10
N TYR A 64 -2.67 -4.13 19.84
CA TYR A 64 -3.28 -3.52 18.66
C TYR A 64 -2.69 -4.08 17.36
N LEU A 65 -1.37 -4.25 17.26
CA LEU A 65 -0.73 -4.78 16.06
C LEU A 65 -1.05 -6.25 15.78
N TRP A 66 -1.33 -7.04 16.83
CA TRP A 66 -1.66 -8.46 16.74
C TRP A 66 -3.17 -8.73 16.70
N ASP A 67 -4.00 -7.68 16.66
CA ASP A 67 -5.44 -7.83 16.52
C ASP A 67 -5.75 -8.55 15.19
N GLY A 68 -6.52 -9.63 15.27
CA GLY A 68 -6.94 -10.41 14.10
C GLY A 68 -7.64 -9.56 13.04
N SER A 69 -8.24 -8.45 13.47
CA SER A 69 -8.84 -7.42 12.60
C SER A 69 -7.82 -6.83 11.62
N ILE A 70 -6.58 -6.57 12.04
CA ILE A 70 -5.53 -6.01 11.16
C ILE A 70 -5.09 -7.04 10.12
N ALA A 71 -4.92 -8.30 10.52
CA ALA A 71 -4.58 -9.38 9.60
C ALA A 71 -5.67 -9.57 8.54
N LEU A 72 -6.94 -9.52 8.95
CA LEU A 72 -8.09 -9.57 8.05
C LEU A 72 -8.11 -8.39 7.08
N VAL A 73 -7.86 -7.17 7.56
CA VAL A 73 -7.78 -5.96 6.71
C VAL A 73 -6.60 -6.08 5.73
N GLY A 74 -5.46 -6.58 6.18
CA GLY A 74 -4.30 -6.87 5.32
C GLY A 74 -4.63 -7.85 4.20
N LEU A 75 -5.37 -8.91 4.52
CA LEU A 75 -5.78 -9.92 3.54
C LEU A 75 -6.83 -9.37 2.55
N MET A 76 -7.85 -8.66 3.05
CA MET A 76 -9.00 -8.25 2.25
C MET A 76 -8.82 -6.91 1.54
N VAL A 77 -7.92 -6.06 2.02
CA VAL A 77 -7.63 -4.75 1.43
C VAL A 77 -6.21 -4.72 0.88
N GLY A 78 -5.22 -5.10 1.71
CA GLY A 78 -3.80 -5.03 1.35
C GLY A 78 -3.45 -5.87 0.12
N ILE A 79 -3.83 -7.14 0.08
CA ILE A 79 -3.52 -8.04 -1.04
C ILE A 79 -4.23 -7.60 -2.33
N PRO A 80 -5.55 -7.34 -2.36
CA PRO A 80 -6.21 -6.87 -3.58
C PRO A 80 -5.65 -5.54 -4.08
N SER A 81 -5.33 -4.60 -3.19
CA SER A 81 -4.67 -3.35 -3.56
C SER A 81 -3.31 -3.59 -4.21
N LEU A 82 -2.49 -4.50 -3.69
CA LEU A 82 -1.21 -4.84 -4.30
C LEU A 82 -1.37 -5.43 -5.70
N LEU A 83 -2.37 -6.30 -5.90
CA LEU A 83 -2.69 -6.85 -7.22
C LEU A 83 -3.11 -5.76 -8.20
N ILE A 84 -3.88 -4.77 -7.75
CA ILE A 84 -4.25 -3.59 -8.55
C ILE A 84 -3.01 -2.78 -8.92
N VAL A 85 -2.11 -2.49 -7.97
CA VAL A 85 -0.84 -1.77 -8.23
C VAL A 85 -0.04 -2.45 -9.32
N LEU A 86 0.14 -3.77 -9.22
CA LEU A 86 0.92 -4.55 -10.19
C LEU A 86 0.25 -4.61 -11.55
N SER A 87 -1.04 -4.98 -11.59
CA SER A 87 -1.78 -5.12 -12.85
C SER A 87 -1.90 -3.78 -13.56
N PHE A 88 -2.29 -2.72 -12.84
CA PHE A 88 -2.43 -1.39 -13.41
C PHE A 88 -1.08 -0.78 -13.82
N GLY A 89 -0.03 -1.00 -13.04
CA GLY A 89 1.32 -0.54 -13.31
C GLY A 89 1.99 -1.22 -14.51
N LEU A 90 1.71 -2.50 -14.75
CA LEU A 90 2.25 -3.27 -15.88
C LEU A 90 1.45 -3.04 -17.17
N LEU A 91 0.14 -2.86 -17.09
CA LEU A 91 -0.74 -2.77 -18.27
C LEU A 91 -0.88 -1.35 -18.82
N ASN A 92 -0.72 -0.31 -17.99
CA ASN A 92 -0.88 1.06 -18.47
C ASN A 92 0.40 1.67 -19.02
N LYS A 93 0.25 2.32 -20.18
CA LYS A 93 1.31 3.14 -20.82
C LYS A 93 1.31 4.59 -20.34
N ARG A 94 0.26 5.02 -19.62
CA ARG A 94 0.08 6.40 -19.13
C ARG A 94 1.09 6.72 -18.04
N LYS A 95 1.59 7.96 -18.01
CA LYS A 95 2.57 8.48 -17.04
C LYS A 95 2.03 9.72 -16.33
N GLY A 96 2.68 10.12 -15.24
CA GLY A 96 2.39 11.38 -14.55
C GLY A 96 1.14 11.35 -13.65
N ALA A 97 0.54 12.52 -13.44
CA ALA A 97 -0.54 12.73 -12.47
C ALA A 97 -1.80 11.92 -12.80
N ASP A 98 -2.19 11.83 -14.08
CA ASP A 98 -3.38 11.09 -14.51
C ASP A 98 -3.32 9.61 -14.13
N PHE A 99 -2.13 9.00 -14.23
CA PHE A 99 -1.92 7.62 -13.80
C PHE A 99 -2.12 7.50 -12.28
N ARG A 100 -1.53 8.42 -11.51
CA ARG A 100 -1.55 8.41 -10.05
C ARG A 100 -2.96 8.63 -9.50
N ILE A 101 -3.73 9.54 -10.07
CA ILE A 101 -5.12 9.83 -9.66
C ILE A 101 -6.02 8.63 -9.93
N ARG A 102 -5.90 8.02 -11.13
CA ARG A 102 -6.68 6.83 -11.47
C ARG A 102 -6.32 5.65 -10.59
N LEU A 103 -5.03 5.44 -10.33
CA LEU A 103 -4.57 4.41 -9.42
C LEU A 103 -5.10 4.67 -8.01
N ALA A 104 -5.04 5.90 -7.50
CA ALA A 104 -5.60 6.25 -6.20
C ALA A 104 -7.09 5.86 -6.12
N GLY A 105 -7.90 6.24 -7.11
CA GLY A 105 -9.31 5.86 -7.19
C GLY A 105 -9.53 4.33 -7.23
N LEU A 106 -8.71 3.60 -7.99
CA LEU A 106 -8.76 2.14 -8.05
C LEU A 106 -8.37 1.47 -6.72
N LEU A 107 -7.38 2.00 -6.00
CA LEU A 107 -6.96 1.45 -4.72
C LEU A 107 -8.02 1.61 -3.63
N LEU A 108 -8.93 2.58 -3.76
CA LEU A 108 -10.06 2.72 -2.85
C LEU A 108 -11.06 1.57 -2.98
N LEU A 109 -11.13 0.86 -4.11
CA LEU A 109 -12.10 -0.21 -4.32
C LEU A 109 -12.02 -1.32 -3.24
N PRO A 110 -10.83 -1.90 -2.95
CA PRO A 110 -10.69 -2.83 -1.83
C PRO A 110 -11.13 -2.27 -0.48
N ALA A 111 -10.98 -0.95 -0.24
CA ALA A 111 -11.37 -0.34 1.03
C ALA A 111 -12.89 -0.34 1.28
N TRP A 112 -13.73 -0.51 0.24
CA TRP A 112 -15.19 -0.65 0.41
C TRP A 112 -15.57 -1.85 1.26
N PHE A 113 -14.75 -2.90 1.28
CA PHE A 113 -14.97 -4.07 2.15
C PHE A 113 -15.14 -3.67 3.62
N LEU A 114 -14.41 -2.65 4.08
CA LEU A 114 -14.46 -2.18 5.46
C LEU A 114 -15.78 -1.47 5.78
N LEU A 115 -16.42 -0.84 4.79
CA LEU A 115 -17.76 -0.27 4.95
C LEU A 115 -18.81 -1.36 5.12
N PHE A 116 -18.73 -2.44 4.33
CA PHE A 116 -19.69 -3.55 4.39
C PHE A 116 -19.59 -4.39 5.66
N GLN A 117 -18.40 -4.47 6.26
CA GLN A 117 -18.14 -5.26 7.47
C GLN A 117 -18.22 -4.42 8.76
N ASN A 118 -18.71 -3.17 8.70
CA ASN A 118 -18.77 -2.22 9.83
C ASN A 118 -17.42 -1.88 10.48
N PHE A 119 -16.28 -2.07 9.78
CA PHE A 119 -14.96 -1.63 10.23
C PHE A 119 -14.68 -0.17 9.86
N VAL A 120 -15.68 0.71 10.04
CA VAL A 120 -15.60 2.12 9.61
C VAL A 120 -14.51 2.88 10.34
N GLU A 121 -14.28 2.57 11.63
CA GLU A 121 -13.22 3.17 12.45
C GLU A 121 -11.82 2.91 11.89
N LEU A 122 -11.64 1.77 11.19
CA LEU A 122 -10.37 1.38 10.59
C LEU A 122 -10.21 1.89 9.16
N LEU A 123 -11.24 2.49 8.54
CA LEU A 123 -11.26 2.88 7.13
C LEU A 123 -10.20 3.95 6.79
N VAL A 124 -9.96 4.88 7.72
CA VAL A 124 -9.08 6.03 7.50
C VAL A 124 -7.64 5.59 7.23
N VAL A 125 -7.16 4.58 7.96
CA VAL A 125 -5.78 4.08 7.89
C VAL A 125 -5.42 3.53 6.49
N PRO A 126 -6.13 2.53 5.93
CA PRO A 126 -5.84 2.01 4.60
C PRO A 126 -6.13 3.02 3.50
N VAL A 127 -7.15 3.87 3.63
CA VAL A 127 -7.42 4.94 2.64
C VAL A 127 -6.24 5.90 2.56
N LEU A 128 -5.75 6.40 3.70
CA LEU A 128 -4.58 7.28 3.73
C LEU A 128 -3.34 6.58 3.19
N ALA A 129 -3.10 5.32 3.57
CA ALA A 129 -1.98 4.54 3.06
C ALA A 129 -2.03 4.39 1.54
N GLN A 130 -3.18 4.01 0.97
CA GLN A 130 -3.39 3.82 -0.45
C GLN A 130 -3.24 5.12 -1.25
N VAL A 131 -3.86 6.21 -0.77
CA VAL A 131 -3.78 7.52 -1.43
C VAL A 131 -2.36 8.07 -1.37
N THR A 132 -1.70 7.99 -0.22
CA THR A 132 -0.31 8.42 -0.05
C THR A 132 0.61 7.62 -0.97
N PHE A 133 0.43 6.30 -1.02
CA PHE A 133 1.20 5.44 -1.92
C PHE A 133 0.99 5.85 -3.39
N ALA A 134 -0.26 5.92 -3.85
CA ALA A 134 -0.58 6.19 -5.25
C ALA A 134 -0.10 7.57 -5.73
N LEU A 135 -0.27 8.61 -4.89
CA LEU A 135 0.03 9.99 -5.26
C LEU A 135 1.51 10.36 -5.06
N CYS A 136 2.13 9.89 -3.98
CA CYS A 136 3.45 10.36 -3.57
C CYS A 136 4.56 9.36 -3.85
N LEU A 137 4.32 8.06 -3.70
CA LEU A 137 5.41 7.07 -3.63
C LEU A 137 5.46 6.10 -4.80
N MET A 138 4.37 5.99 -5.58
CA MET A 138 4.28 5.12 -6.75
C MET A 138 5.36 5.47 -7.78
N PRO A 139 6.29 4.54 -8.09
CA PRO A 139 7.28 4.75 -9.13
C PRO A 139 6.59 4.71 -10.50
N VAL A 140 6.53 5.87 -11.18
CA VAL A 140 5.93 5.99 -12.52
C VAL A 140 7.00 6.38 -13.53
N PRO A 141 7.13 5.67 -14.68
CA PRO A 141 6.47 4.40 -15.05
C PRO A 141 7.16 3.17 -14.42
N LEU A 142 6.39 2.11 -14.12
CA LEU A 142 6.94 0.83 -13.62
C LEU A 142 7.75 0.08 -14.68
N VAL A 143 7.40 0.22 -15.95
CA VAL A 143 8.18 -0.36 -17.05
C VAL A 143 8.54 0.74 -18.04
N ARG A 144 9.80 1.16 -18.03
CA ARG A 144 10.37 1.95 -19.13
C ARG A 144 10.70 0.99 -20.26
N PHE A 145 9.78 0.84 -21.21
CA PHE A 145 10.17 0.34 -22.51
C PHE A 145 11.02 1.42 -23.18
N PRO A 146 12.24 1.09 -23.69
CA PRO A 146 12.94 2.02 -24.56
C PRO A 146 11.98 2.35 -25.70
N GLY A 147 11.65 3.63 -25.84
CA GLY A 147 10.81 4.09 -26.94
C GLY A 147 11.47 3.68 -28.23
N THR A 148 10.71 3.06 -29.13
CA THR A 148 10.99 3.23 -30.56
C THR A 148 11.05 4.73 -30.79
N ALA A 149 12.20 5.21 -31.24
CA ALA A 149 12.38 6.58 -31.69
C ALA A 149 11.55 6.75 -32.97
N GLU A 150 10.28 7.09 -32.81
CA GLU A 150 9.42 7.65 -33.85
C GLU A 150 8.60 8.75 -33.18
N ASP A 151 9.21 9.93 -33.16
CA ASP A 151 8.49 11.18 -33.38
C ASP A 151 8.11 11.27 -34.86
#